data_AF-A0A368U993-F1
#
_entry.id   AF-A0A368U993-F1
#
_cell.length_a   1.000
_cell.length_b   1.000
_cell.length_c   1.000
_cell.angle_alpha   90.00
_cell.angle_beta   90.00
_cell.angle_gamma   90.00
#
_symmetry.space_group_name_H-M   'P 1'
#
loop_
_entity.id
_entity.type
_entity.pdbx_description
1 polymer ?
#
loop_
_entity_poly.entity_id
_entity_poly.type
_entity_poly.pdbx_seq_one_letter_code
_entity_poly.pdbx_strand_id
1 'polypeptide(L)' 'MTPAPSPRVSPTPEHIRETRLKAGLTQTQAGALVHTTCRTWQQWEAGDRGMHPAFWELFCLKLPSVMDESVGDA' A
#
# COMPACT_ATOMS: atom_id res chain seq x y z
N MET A 1 -12.11 4.72 21.13
CA MET A 1 -13.00 4.41 20.00
C MET A 1 -12.20 4.62 18.73
N THR A 2 -11.48 3.60 18.27
CA THR A 2 -10.67 3.66 17.05
C THR A 2 -11.64 3.80 15.87
N PRO A 3 -11.52 4.82 14.99
CA PRO A 3 -12.36 4.89 13.82
C PRO A 3 -12.05 3.68 12.93
N ALA A 4 -13.09 2.90 12.60
CA ALA A 4 -12.97 1.80 11.66
C ALA A 4 -12.51 2.36 10.31
N PRO A 5 -11.49 1.79 9.65
CA PRO A 5 -11.10 2.25 8.33
C PRO A 5 -12.23 1.89 7.35
N SER A 6 -12.80 2.90 6.70
CA SER A 6 -13.46 2.72 5.42
C SER A 6 -13.07 3.89 4.54
N PRO A 7 -12.52 3.57 3.37
CA PRO A 7 -13.34 3.79 2.20
C PRO A 7 -13.48 2.50 1.39
N ARG A 8 -14.72 2.13 1.08
CA ARG A 8 -15.12 1.17 0.03
C ARG A 8 -14.77 1.70 -1.37
N VAL A 9 -13.66 2.42 -1.51
CA VAL A 9 -13.31 3.21 -2.69
C VAL A 9 -11.97 2.70 -3.18
N SER A 10 -11.92 2.34 -4.45
CA SER A 10 -10.65 2.02 -5.11
C SER A 10 -9.72 3.23 -5.06
N PRO A 11 -8.46 3.05 -4.63
CA PRO A 11 -7.51 4.14 -4.62
C PRO A 11 -7.23 4.62 -6.06
N THR A 12 -6.89 5.90 -6.21
CA THR A 12 -6.44 6.41 -7.51
C THR A 12 -5.04 5.89 -7.83
N PRO A 13 -4.66 5.78 -9.12
CA PRO A 13 -3.31 5.37 -9.53
C PRO A 13 -2.20 6.20 -8.88
N GLU A 14 -2.42 7.52 -8.77
CA GLU A 14 -1.51 8.46 -8.09
C GLU A 14 -1.39 8.13 -6.59
N HIS A 15 -2.51 7.91 -5.90
CA HIS A 15 -2.51 7.58 -4.48
C HIS A 15 -1.80 6.26 -4.18
N ILE A 16 -1.96 5.25 -5.04
CA ILE A 16 -1.22 3.98 -4.95
C ILE A 16 0.29 4.23 -5.04
N ARG A 17 0.71 5.00 -6.04
CA ARG A 17 2.12 5.30 -6.30
C ARG A 17 2.74 6.08 -5.14
N GLU A 18 2.08 7.14 -4.69
CA GLU A 18 2.56 7.96 -3.57
C GLU A 18 2.73 7.15 -2.30
N THR A 19 1.75 6.33 -1.95
CA THR A 19 1.77 5.53 -0.72
C THR A 19 2.89 4.50 -0.77
N ARG A 20 3.10 3.85 -1.92
CA ARG A 20 4.24 2.95 -2.12
C ARG A 20 5.58 3.66 -1.95
N LEU A 21 5.73 4.84 -2.56
CA LEU A 21 6.96 5.62 -2.48
C LEU A 21 7.23 6.10 -1.05
N LYS A 22 6.20 6.57 -0.33
CA LYS A 22 6.29 6.93 1.10
C LYS A 22 6.72 5.76 1.98
N ALA A 23 6.30 4.53 1.63
CA ALA A 23 6.73 3.31 2.30
C ALA A 23 8.12 2.79 1.87
N GLY A 24 8.81 3.48 0.94
CA GLY A 24 10.13 3.06 0.44
C GLY A 24 10.12 1.75 -0.36
N LEU A 25 8.97 1.31 -0.86
CA LEU A 25 8.83 0.03 -1.56
C LEU A 25 9.04 0.17 -3.07
N THR A 26 9.69 -0.83 -3.68
CA THR A 26 9.66 -1.04 -5.13
C THR A 26 8.29 -1.59 -5.57
N GLN A 27 7.96 -1.45 -6.85
CA GLN A 27 6.70 -2.02 -7.41
C GLN A 27 6.63 -3.54 -7.23
N THR A 28 7.76 -4.24 -7.35
CA THR A 28 7.83 -5.69 -7.12
C THR A 28 7.54 -6.04 -5.66
N GLN A 29 8.13 -5.33 -4.70
CA GLN A 29 7.87 -5.55 -3.28
C GLN A 29 6.41 -5.28 -2.92
N ALA A 30 5.83 -4.20 -3.45
CA ALA A 30 4.43 -3.86 -3.21
C ALA A 30 3.46 -4.89 -3.80
N GLY A 31 3.72 -5.37 -5.03
CA GLY A 31 2.96 -6.47 -5.63
C GLY A 31 3.04 -7.75 -4.79
N ALA A 32 4.25 -8.14 -4.36
CA ALA A 32 4.45 -9.30 -3.51
C ALA A 32 3.75 -9.17 -2.15
N LEU A 33 3.73 -7.96 -1.56
CA LEU A 33 3.09 -7.68 -0.27
C LEU A 33 1.61 -8.04 -0.27
N VAL A 34 0.91 -7.83 -1.39
CA VAL A 34 -0.51 -8.16 -1.56
C VAL A 34 -0.77 -9.40 -2.42
N HIS A 35 0.22 -10.29 -2.52
CA HIS A 35 0.13 -11.58 -3.22
C HIS A 35 -0.25 -11.45 -4.71
N THR A 36 0.29 -10.43 -5.38
CA THR A 36 0.15 -10.23 -6.82
C THR A 36 1.50 -10.08 -7.52
N THR A 37 1.48 -9.91 -8.83
CA THR A 37 2.68 -9.73 -9.65
C THR A 37 3.09 -8.27 -9.74
N CYS A 38 4.38 -8.01 -10.05
CA CYS A 38 4.87 -6.66 -10.34
C CYS A 38 4.09 -6.01 -11.50
N ARG A 39 3.75 -6.77 -12.54
CA ARG A 39 2.98 -6.27 -13.69
C ARG A 39 1.58 -5.81 -13.28
N THR A 40 0.89 -6.56 -12.42
CA THR A 40 -0.42 -6.16 -11.89
C THR A 40 -0.30 -4.83 -11.13
N TRP A 41 0.73 -4.69 -10.28
CA TRP A 41 0.97 -3.46 -9.54
C TRP A 41 1.22 -2.26 -10.48
N GLN A 42 2.03 -2.44 -11.52
CA GLN A 42 2.28 -1.42 -12.53
C GLN A 42 1.00 -0.97 -13.25
N GLN A 43 0.10 -1.90 -13.58
CA GLN A 43 -1.18 -1.56 -14.20
C GLN A 43 -2.09 -0.73 -13.29
N TRP A 44 -2.01 -0.96 -11.97
CA TRP A 44 -2.71 -0.14 -10.99
C TRP A 44 -2.15 1.28 -10.91
N GLU A 45 -0.82 1.44 -10.92
CA GLU A 45 -0.18 2.77 -10.93
C GLU A 45 -0.30 3.52 -12.26
N ALA A 46 -0.46 2.81 -13.38
CA ALA A 46 -0.67 3.40 -14.69
C ALA A 46 -2.14 3.78 -14.95
N GLY A 47 -3.07 3.23 -14.16
CA GLY A 47 -4.52 3.39 -14.40
C GLY A 47 -5.08 2.45 -15.47
N ASP A 48 -4.26 1.59 -16.06
CA ASP A 48 -4.68 0.53 -17.00
C ASP A 48 -5.72 -0.42 -16.37
N ARG A 49 -5.64 -0.60 -15.04
CA ARG A 49 -6.59 -1.39 -14.25
C ARG A 49 -6.88 -0.71 -12.93
N GLY A 50 -8.14 -0.71 -12.50
CA GLY A 50 -8.52 -0.30 -11.15
C GLY A 50 -8.07 -1.32 -10.08
N MET A 51 -7.49 -0.84 -8.98
CA MET A 51 -7.19 -1.68 -7.82
C MET A 51 -8.49 -1.96 -7.04
N HIS A 52 -8.74 -3.25 -6.75
CA HIS A 52 -9.88 -3.63 -5.93
C HIS A 52 -9.65 -3.19 -4.47
N PRO A 53 -10.67 -2.65 -3.76
CA PRO A 53 -10.51 -2.16 -2.38
C PRO A 53 -9.85 -3.17 -1.43
N ALA A 54 -10.17 -4.46 -1.56
CA ALA A 54 -9.54 -5.52 -0.74
C ALA A 54 -8.00 -5.58 -0.87
N PHE A 55 -7.43 -5.35 -2.07
CA PHE A 55 -5.97 -5.30 -2.23
C PHE A 55 -5.40 -4.03 -1.61
N TRP A 56 -6.12 -2.91 -1.71
CA TRP A 56 -5.71 -1.66 -1.09
C TRP A 56 -5.69 -1.74 0.43
N GLU A 57 -6.74 -2.29 1.03
CA GLU A 57 -6.81 -2.54 2.47
C GLU A 57 -5.68 -3.45 2.93
N LEU A 58 -5.44 -4.56 2.22
CA LEU A 58 -4.35 -5.48 2.54
C LEU A 58 -2.97 -4.79 2.45
N PHE A 59 -2.78 -3.93 1.45
CA PHE A 59 -1.54 -3.16 1.30
C PHE A 59 -1.32 -2.26 2.52
N CYS A 60 -2.31 -1.43 2.87
CA CYS A 60 -2.25 -0.53 4.02
C CYS A 60 -2.04 -1.26 5.35
N LEU A 61 -2.68 -2.41 5.55
CA LEU A 61 -2.53 -3.23 6.76
C LEU A 61 -1.13 -3.85 6.90
N LYS A 62 -0.47 -4.14 5.77
CA LYS A 62 0.86 -4.75 5.74
C LYS A 62 1.99 -3.74 5.64
N LEU A 63 1.69 -2.46 5.45
CA LEU A 63 2.73 -1.43 5.51
C LEU A 63 3.38 -1.48 6.90
N PRO A 64 4.72 -1.39 6.98
CA PRO A 64 5.36 -1.24 8.27
C PRO A 64 4.80 0.02 8.92
N SER A 65 4.31 -0.10 10.15
CA SER A 65 3.92 1.05 10.97
C SER A 65 5.13 1.96 11.02
N VAL A 66 5.07 3.09 10.33
CA VAL A 66 6.11 4.11 10.39
C VAL A 66 5.99 4.74 11.77
N MET A 67 6.61 4.11 12.78
CA MET A 67 6.95 4.59 14.13
C MET A 67 7.11 3.37 15.07
N ASP A 68 8.35 2.88 15.15
CA ASP A 68 8.92 2.39 16.42
C ASP A 68 10.37 2.91 16.47
N GLU A 69 10.51 4.22 16.71
CA GLU A 69 11.79 4.85 17.06
C GLU A 69 11.73 5.20 18.54
N SER A 70 12.08 4.25 19.41
CA SER A 70 12.69 4.50 20.73
C SER A 70 13.19 3.20 21.34
N VAL A 71 14.32 2.70 20.85
CA VAL A 71 15.31 2.09 21.74
C VAL A 71 16.35 3.17 22.01
N GLY A 72 16.15 3.90 23.11
CA GLY A 72 17.21 4.69 23.71
C GLY A 72 18.21 3.72 24.32
N ASP A 73 19.38 3.60 23.70
CA ASP A 73 20.53 2.94 24.29
C ASP A 73 20.96 3.65 25.57
N ALA A 74 21.32 2.82 26.55
CA ALA A 74 21.71 3.15 27.92
C ALA A 74 23.10 3.81 28.03
#